data_AF-A0A8S4B750-F1
#
_entry.id   AF-A0A8S4B750-F1
#
_cell.length_a   1.000
_cell.length_b   1.000
_cell.length_c   1.000
_cell.angle_alpha   90.00
_cell.angle_beta   90.00
_cell.angle_gamma   90.00
#
_symmetry.space_group_name_H-M   'P 1'
#
loop_
_entity.id
_entity.type
_entity.pdbx_description
1 polymer ?
#
loop_
_entity_poly.entity_id
_entity_poly.type
_entity_poly.pdbx_seq_one_letter_code
_entity_poly.pdbx_strand_id
1 'polypeptide(L)'
;QNLSLEKPKKTKSGKIWGHSRTLSRVEALGMPIRGITKSLSSSHLSSSAHLGTSVPSIPDYVYSQLSPPTVMSPEGKKIQQDICAMSHRVFASLKSVHETLSLERQKLQEVCETNNIHPSNTLAVPATPHRPPSVTDSAAEYFDASDDVLCGSSSEVSDESGLSDGSTTNSEPEEGHASATRKYRASISRAPNSAVPKSTGRRTTLPAHCPDNSHVGLMAILYNNIGKDLARVSMPAALNEPVNLLQRLCEELEYSDLLDTANNTPDPYQRMVYVAAFAISGYATATFRNRYKPFNPVLGETYECIREDRGFHFVSEQVCHHPPISACHAHSENFLFWQDQRWKNRFWGKSLEIVPTGMVNVTLPRYGDHYEWNKVVTCIHNVLSQQRYLEHYGEVIIQNLKNNVCTCKITFVKSRYWGSETNKNEVQGTVTDQSGNIIHRFGGLWHEGIFCDTLPTPKCIWKPNPPPKDHLIYYGFSTFAMELNELTPDLKPLLPPTDSRLRPDQRMLEEGKVAEADKKKDEIEEFQRERRKELSKRGEDHVPRFFKKAKDSCGRDVWLTNRTYWELREKPGFAHVNNLTLW
;
A
#
# COMPACT_ATOMS: atom_id res chain seq x y z
N GLN A 1 -26.82 -38.73 48.32
CA GLN A 1 -26.87 -40.02 49.02
C GLN A 1 -26.08 -41.02 48.17
N ASN A 2 -25.12 -41.84 48.60
CA ASN A 2 -24.25 -41.92 49.77
C ASN A 2 -23.40 -43.19 49.51
N LEU A 3 -22.06 -43.06 49.55
CA LEU A 3 -21.11 -43.93 50.29
C LEU A 3 -20.94 -45.42 49.87
N SER A 4 -19.76 -46.05 49.97
CA SER A 4 -18.40 -45.56 50.32
C SER A 4 -17.28 -46.58 50.00
N LEU A 5 -16.10 -46.05 49.64
CA LEU A 5 -14.72 -46.46 50.03
C LEU A 5 -14.32 -47.95 50.21
N GLU A 6 -13.15 -48.30 49.66
CA GLU A 6 -11.99 -48.62 50.52
C GLU A 6 -10.61 -48.36 49.86
N LYS A 7 -9.52 -48.54 50.63
CA LYS A 7 -8.10 -48.31 50.24
C LYS A 7 -7.16 -49.23 51.04
N PRO A 8 -6.02 -49.63 50.45
CA PRO A 8 -4.73 -49.49 51.16
C PRO A 8 -3.57 -49.06 50.22
N LYS A 9 -2.33 -48.79 50.66
CA LYS A 9 -1.80 -48.04 51.83
C LYS A 9 -0.40 -47.52 51.43
N LYS A 10 0.18 -46.56 52.16
CA LYS A 10 1.54 -46.01 51.91
C LYS A 10 2.61 -46.69 52.77
N THR A 11 3.85 -46.69 52.29
CA THR A 11 5.07 -46.66 53.12
C THR A 11 5.97 -45.49 52.70
N LYS A 12 6.88 -45.06 53.59
CA LYS A 12 7.76 -43.88 53.43
C LYS A 12 9.11 -44.12 54.11
N SER A 13 10.20 -43.92 53.38
CA SER A 13 11.54 -43.52 53.85
C SER A 13 12.34 -43.05 52.62
N GLY A 14 13.43 -42.29 52.73
CA GLY A 14 14.00 -41.58 53.88
C GLY A 14 15.36 -40.99 53.49
N LYS A 15 15.50 -39.65 53.60
CA LYS A 15 16.68 -38.78 53.37
C LYS A 15 18.07 -39.48 53.25
N ILE A 16 18.95 -38.97 52.37
CA ILE A 16 20.24 -38.30 52.74
C ILE A 16 21.06 -37.85 51.49
N TRP A 17 21.60 -36.62 51.59
CA TRP A 17 22.88 -36.06 51.09
C TRP A 17 23.64 -36.67 49.88
N GLY A 18 24.16 -35.83 48.98
CA GLY A 18 25.21 -36.26 48.04
C GLY A 18 25.48 -35.39 46.81
N HIS A 19 26.06 -34.18 46.96
CA HIS A 19 26.79 -33.55 45.84
C HIS A 19 28.24 -34.07 45.81
N SER A 20 28.77 -34.32 44.61
CA SER A 20 30.22 -34.52 44.36
C SER A 20 30.58 -34.04 42.96
N ARG A 21 31.85 -33.65 42.77
CA ARG A 21 32.35 -32.95 41.57
C ARG A 21 33.41 -33.75 40.83
N THR A 22 33.46 -33.58 39.52
CA THR A 22 34.67 -33.64 38.68
C THR A 22 34.53 -32.48 37.68
N LEU A 23 35.38 -31.44 37.56
CA LEU A 23 36.83 -31.16 37.71
C LEU A 23 37.63 -31.20 36.39
N SER A 24 38.57 -30.25 36.29
CA SER A 24 39.47 -29.91 35.15
C SER A 24 38.85 -29.02 34.07
N ARG A 25 39.44 -27.90 33.61
CA ARG A 25 40.57 -27.02 34.06
C ARG A 25 40.30 -25.61 33.44
N VAL A 26 40.48 -24.47 34.13
CA VAL A 26 41.73 -23.72 34.47
C VAL A 26 42.46 -23.16 33.23
N GLU A 27 42.91 -21.90 33.17
CA GLU A 27 42.79 -20.76 34.13
C GLU A 27 41.63 -19.81 33.71
N ALA A 28 41.62 -18.49 33.50
CA ALA A 28 42.30 -17.21 33.85
C ALA A 28 41.39 -16.06 33.33
N LEU A 29 41.45 -14.76 33.65
CA LEU A 29 41.92 -13.88 34.76
C LEU A 29 41.23 -12.50 34.51
N GLY A 30 41.03 -11.57 35.45
CA GLY A 30 41.28 -11.52 36.89
C GLY A 30 40.43 -10.43 37.59
N MET A 31 40.29 -10.53 38.91
CA MET A 31 39.51 -9.68 39.85
C MET A 31 40.32 -8.42 40.32
N PRO A 32 39.83 -7.41 41.11
CA PRO A 32 38.79 -7.46 42.17
C PRO A 32 37.73 -6.32 42.24
N ILE A 33 36.45 -6.56 42.63
CA ILE A 33 35.82 -6.75 43.97
C ILE A 33 35.65 -5.49 44.85
N ARG A 34 34.38 -5.03 45.00
CA ARG A 34 33.64 -4.64 46.24
C ARG A 34 32.34 -3.90 45.84
N GLY A 35 31.13 -4.17 46.34
CA GLY A 35 30.64 -5.24 47.22
C GLY A 35 30.16 -4.76 48.59
N ILE A 36 28.84 -4.56 48.76
CA ILE A 36 28.08 -4.57 50.04
C ILE A 36 26.56 -4.64 49.74
N THR A 37 25.79 -5.27 50.63
CA THR A 37 24.32 -5.44 50.55
C THR A 37 23.62 -4.81 51.75
N LYS A 38 22.37 -4.32 51.59
CA LYS A 38 21.35 -4.29 52.67
C LYS A 38 19.93 -4.01 52.15
N SER A 39 18.95 -4.22 53.01
CA SER A 39 17.49 -4.23 52.76
C SER A 39 16.74 -3.28 53.72
N LEU A 40 15.39 -3.39 53.74
CA LEU A 40 14.40 -2.68 54.58
C LEU A 40 13.82 -1.37 53.96
N SER A 41 12.67 -0.84 54.40
CA SER A 41 11.28 -1.36 54.32
C SER A 41 10.27 -0.43 55.04
N SER A 42 9.23 0.04 54.34
CA SER A 42 7.88 0.44 54.84
C SER A 42 7.70 1.32 56.11
N SER A 43 7.09 2.51 55.97
CA SER A 43 5.82 2.88 56.66
C SER A 43 5.28 4.31 56.36
N HIS A 44 3.96 4.44 56.12
CA HIS A 44 2.94 5.38 56.68
C HIS A 44 3.33 6.74 57.35
N LEU A 45 2.54 7.83 57.42
CA LEU A 45 1.12 8.12 57.03
C LEU A 45 0.82 9.67 56.99
N SER A 46 -0.14 10.10 56.15
CA SER A 46 -1.08 11.26 56.25
C SER A 46 -0.69 12.67 56.77
N SER A 47 -0.93 13.70 55.94
CA SER A 47 -1.85 14.84 56.22
C SER A 47 -2.17 15.63 54.92
N SER A 48 -2.80 16.82 54.99
CA SER A 48 -3.38 17.56 53.84
C SER A 48 -3.52 19.07 54.18
N ALA A 49 -3.91 20.02 53.30
CA ALA A 49 -4.59 19.96 52.00
C ALA A 49 -4.34 21.24 51.12
N HIS A 50 -5.14 21.40 50.06
CA HIS A 50 -5.39 22.59 49.22
C HIS A 50 -4.40 23.00 48.09
N LEU A 51 -4.92 22.92 46.86
CA LEU A 51 -4.83 23.89 45.75
C LEU A 51 -3.45 24.49 45.37
N GLY A 52 -2.86 23.96 44.30
CA GLY A 52 -1.81 24.63 43.51
C GLY A 52 -1.44 23.83 42.25
N THR A 53 -1.61 24.41 41.07
CA THR A 53 -1.29 23.74 39.78
C THR A 53 0.21 23.80 39.46
N SER A 54 0.84 22.65 39.25
CA SER A 54 2.15 22.56 38.61
C SER A 54 2.34 21.21 37.90
N VAL A 55 3.17 21.20 36.85
CA VAL A 55 3.57 20.00 36.10
C VAL A 55 4.54 19.18 36.96
N PRO A 56 4.53 17.83 36.94
CA PRO A 56 5.50 17.03 37.68
C PRO A 56 6.94 17.41 37.32
N SER A 57 7.73 17.79 38.32
CA SER A 57 9.15 18.07 38.14
C SER A 57 9.91 16.79 37.78
N ILE A 58 10.93 16.94 36.92
CA ILE A 58 11.81 15.84 36.53
C ILE A 58 12.61 15.41 37.79
N PRO A 59 12.67 14.12 38.15
CA PRO A 59 13.39 13.66 39.34
C PRO A 59 14.90 13.97 39.29
N ASP A 60 15.49 14.31 40.44
CA ASP A 60 16.88 14.80 40.55
C ASP A 60 17.95 13.83 40.01
N TYR A 61 17.66 12.52 39.91
CA TYR A 61 18.58 11.55 39.33
C TYR A 61 18.81 11.76 37.82
N VAL A 62 17.93 12.48 37.13
CA VAL A 62 18.12 12.84 35.71
C VAL A 62 19.18 13.95 35.57
N TYR A 63 19.24 14.89 36.52
CA TYR A 63 20.30 15.91 36.56
C TYR A 63 21.67 15.28 36.86
N SER A 64 21.76 14.29 37.75
CA SER A 64 23.05 13.67 38.09
C SER A 64 23.64 12.85 36.93
N GLN A 65 22.81 12.23 36.08
CA GLN A 65 23.27 11.52 34.86
C GLN A 65 23.64 12.44 33.69
N LEU A 66 23.28 13.73 33.74
CA LEU A 66 23.67 14.73 32.73
C LEU A 66 24.93 15.53 33.09
N SER A 67 25.65 15.13 34.14
CA SER A 67 26.92 15.73 34.56
C SER A 67 28.01 15.54 33.47
N PRO A 68 28.49 16.60 32.78
CA PRO A 68 29.54 16.44 31.79
C PRO A 68 30.89 16.14 32.47
N PRO A 69 31.78 15.35 31.85
CA PRO A 69 33.12 15.12 32.38
C PRO A 69 33.88 16.46 32.47
N THR A 70 34.44 16.76 33.64
CA THR A 70 34.86 18.12 34.07
C THR A 70 36.05 18.73 33.32
N VAL A 71 36.50 18.11 32.21
CA VAL A 71 37.54 18.63 31.31
C VAL A 71 37.10 18.45 29.86
N MET A 72 36.28 19.38 29.34
CA MET A 72 36.12 19.52 27.89
C MET A 72 37.39 20.09 27.27
N SER A 73 37.86 19.46 26.19
CA SER A 73 39.03 19.92 25.43
C SER A 73 38.78 21.29 24.77
N PRO A 74 39.84 22.01 24.33
CA PRO A 74 39.69 23.28 23.61
C PRO A 74 38.76 23.17 22.38
N GLU A 75 38.83 22.05 21.66
CA GLU A 75 38.03 21.74 20.48
C GLU A 75 36.57 21.51 20.86
N GLY A 76 36.31 20.74 21.94
CA GLY A 76 34.96 20.52 22.45
C GLY A 76 34.27 21.81 22.90
N LYS A 77 35.01 22.71 23.56
CA LYS A 77 34.51 24.04 23.94
C LYS A 77 34.21 24.91 22.71
N LYS A 78 35.06 24.86 21.68
CA LYS A 78 34.83 25.57 20.42
C LYS A 78 33.56 25.05 19.71
N ILE A 79 33.40 23.74 19.58
CA ILE A 79 32.20 23.13 18.96
C ILE A 79 30.92 23.54 19.71
N GLN A 80 30.94 23.57 21.05
CA GLN A 80 29.82 24.05 21.84
C GLN A 80 29.51 25.54 21.58
N GLN A 81 30.53 26.38 21.48
CA GLN A 81 30.36 27.81 21.13
C GLN A 81 29.80 27.99 19.71
N ASP A 82 30.31 27.23 18.73
CA ASP A 82 29.84 27.29 17.34
C ASP A 82 28.37 26.84 17.22
N ILE A 83 27.96 25.77 17.93
CA ILE A 83 26.56 25.31 17.99
C ILE A 83 25.65 26.38 18.62
N CYS A 84 26.05 26.97 19.75
CA CYS A 84 25.29 28.07 20.37
C CYS A 84 25.21 29.30 19.46
N ALA A 85 26.30 29.66 18.76
CA ALA A 85 26.32 30.79 17.83
C ALA A 85 25.43 30.56 16.61
N MET A 86 25.38 29.35 16.06
CA MET A 86 24.45 28.98 14.99
C MET A 86 23.00 29.01 15.49
N SER A 87 22.74 28.46 16.68
CA SER A 87 21.39 28.42 17.28
C SER A 87 20.81 29.82 17.48
N HIS A 88 21.62 30.77 17.98
CA HIS A 88 21.22 32.17 18.10
C HIS A 88 20.95 32.85 16.76
N ARG A 89 21.73 32.56 15.69
CA ARG A 89 21.45 33.09 14.35
C ARG A 89 20.14 32.57 13.77
N VAL A 90 19.87 31.27 13.93
CA VAL A 90 18.60 30.65 13.48
C VAL A 90 17.42 31.25 14.24
N PHE A 91 17.53 31.39 15.57
CA PHE A 91 16.50 32.03 16.39
C PHE A 91 16.24 33.49 15.99
N ALA A 92 17.30 34.28 15.79
CA ALA A 92 17.17 35.67 15.33
C ALA A 92 16.52 35.79 13.95
N SER A 93 16.86 34.89 13.03
CA SER A 93 16.26 34.84 11.68
C SER A 93 14.76 34.48 11.75
N LEU A 94 14.40 33.47 12.53
CA LEU A 94 13.00 33.08 12.74
C LEU A 94 12.18 34.19 13.43
N LYS A 95 12.77 34.89 14.40
CA LYS A 95 12.14 36.05 15.06
C LYS A 95 11.89 37.19 14.08
N SER A 96 12.86 37.52 13.22
CA SER A 96 12.72 38.55 12.18
C SER A 96 11.65 38.19 11.13
N VAL A 97 11.57 36.92 10.71
CA VAL A 97 10.51 36.45 9.80
C VAL A 97 9.13 36.53 10.48
N HIS A 98 9.02 36.13 11.74
CA HIS A 98 7.77 36.23 12.50
C HIS A 98 7.31 37.69 12.70
N GLU A 99 8.22 38.61 13.00
CA GLU A 99 7.95 40.05 13.11
C GLU A 99 7.47 40.63 11.76
N THR A 100 8.12 40.25 10.66
CA THR A 100 7.73 40.68 9.29
C THR A 100 6.33 40.18 8.92
N LEU A 101 6.03 38.90 9.15
CA LEU A 101 4.71 38.31 8.88
C LEU A 101 3.61 38.91 9.77
N SER A 102 3.95 39.27 11.02
CA SER A 102 3.02 39.93 11.93
C SER A 102 2.68 41.35 11.46
N LEU A 103 3.67 42.08 10.95
CA LEU A 103 3.48 43.41 10.38
C LEU A 103 2.63 43.38 9.11
N GLU A 104 2.87 42.45 8.19
CA GLU A 104 2.04 42.31 6.97
C GLU A 104 0.60 41.89 7.31
N ARG A 105 0.40 40.99 8.28
CA ARG A 105 -0.95 40.66 8.78
C ARG A 105 -1.67 41.91 9.29
N GLN A 106 -0.97 42.76 10.04
CA GLN A 106 -1.58 43.97 10.62
C GLN A 106 -1.99 44.98 9.54
N LYS A 107 -1.13 45.22 8.53
CA LYS A 107 -1.48 46.04 7.34
C LYS A 107 -2.70 45.49 6.61
N LEU A 108 -2.78 44.17 6.42
CA LEU A 108 -3.91 43.53 5.72
C LEU A 108 -5.22 43.68 6.51
N GLN A 109 -5.17 43.69 7.85
CA GLN A 109 -6.35 44.00 8.67
C GLN A 109 -6.78 45.46 8.53
N GLU A 110 -5.86 46.43 8.61
CA GLU A 110 -6.16 47.86 8.42
C GLU A 110 -6.78 48.15 7.04
N VAL A 111 -6.26 47.52 5.97
CA VAL A 111 -6.81 47.61 4.61
C VAL A 111 -8.20 46.96 4.50
N CYS A 112 -8.47 45.89 5.25
CA CYS A 112 -9.78 45.24 5.25
C CYS A 112 -10.85 46.04 6.03
N GLU A 113 -10.46 46.69 7.13
CA GLU A 113 -11.34 47.51 7.96
C GLU A 113 -11.70 48.85 7.29
N THR A 114 -10.75 49.48 6.59
CA THR A 114 -10.95 50.77 5.89
C THR A 114 -12.01 50.73 4.78
N ASN A 115 -12.30 49.54 4.24
CA ASN A 115 -13.23 49.36 3.11
C ASN A 115 -14.72 49.14 3.50
N ASN A 116 -15.07 49.12 4.78
CA ASN A 116 -16.42 48.72 5.25
C ASN A 116 -17.20 49.85 5.98
N ILE A 117 -17.54 50.94 5.28
CA ILE A 117 -18.39 52.00 5.83
C ILE A 117 -19.53 52.40 4.86
N HIS A 118 -20.77 52.37 5.40
CA HIS A 118 -22.08 52.79 4.85
C HIS A 118 -22.86 51.91 3.84
N PRO A 119 -23.99 51.30 4.28
CA PRO A 119 -25.05 50.75 3.43
C PRO A 119 -26.36 51.61 3.43
N SER A 120 -27.25 51.43 2.44
CA SER A 120 -28.71 51.69 2.56
C SER A 120 -29.57 51.14 1.39
N ASN A 121 -30.54 50.28 1.74
CA ASN A 121 -31.87 49.94 1.15
C ASN A 121 -32.28 50.58 -0.21
N THR A 122 -33.04 49.89 -1.10
CA THR A 122 -34.48 49.56 -0.88
C THR A 122 -35.09 48.63 -1.97
N LEU A 123 -35.91 47.65 -1.54
CA LEU A 123 -37.00 46.87 -2.20
C LEU A 123 -37.14 46.77 -3.75
N ALA A 124 -37.34 45.54 -4.28
CA ALA A 124 -38.53 45.06 -5.03
C ALA A 124 -38.25 43.88 -6.00
N VAL A 125 -39.29 43.07 -6.29
CA VAL A 125 -39.34 41.83 -7.11
C VAL A 125 -40.73 41.80 -7.78
N PRO A 126 -40.93 41.53 -9.10
CA PRO A 126 -41.12 40.13 -9.55
C PRO A 126 -40.85 39.75 -11.04
N ALA A 127 -40.95 38.43 -11.27
CA ALA A 127 -41.41 37.71 -12.47
C ALA A 127 -40.41 37.12 -13.49
N THR A 128 -40.84 36.00 -14.06
CA THR A 128 -40.19 35.04 -15.00
C THR A 128 -40.87 35.12 -16.40
N PRO A 129 -40.61 34.27 -17.44
CA PRO A 129 -39.69 33.11 -17.56
C PRO A 129 -38.87 33.05 -18.89
N HIS A 130 -38.11 31.96 -19.12
CA HIS A 130 -38.22 31.05 -20.29
C HIS A 130 -37.15 29.93 -20.29
N ARG A 131 -37.21 28.98 -21.24
CA ARG A 131 -36.37 27.75 -21.36
C ARG A 131 -35.71 27.68 -22.77
N PRO A 132 -34.91 26.65 -23.16
CA PRO A 132 -33.62 26.83 -23.86
C PRO A 132 -33.72 26.58 -25.38
N PRO A 133 -32.58 26.49 -26.10
CA PRO A 133 -32.10 25.14 -26.42
C PRO A 133 -30.57 24.93 -26.38
N SER A 134 -30.18 23.68 -26.65
CA SER A 134 -28.84 23.09 -26.80
C SER A 134 -27.84 23.79 -27.73
N VAL A 135 -26.55 23.49 -27.56
CA VAL A 135 -25.67 22.94 -28.63
C VAL A 135 -24.47 22.16 -28.03
N THR A 136 -23.78 21.39 -28.88
CA THR A 136 -22.70 20.44 -28.59
C THR A 136 -21.49 20.98 -27.81
N ASP A 137 -20.94 20.16 -26.92
CA ASP A 137 -19.63 20.38 -26.30
C ASP A 137 -18.54 19.64 -27.09
N SER A 138 -17.64 20.38 -27.73
CA SER A 138 -16.62 19.86 -28.67
C SER A 138 -15.48 20.84 -28.94
N ALA A 139 -14.71 21.22 -27.92
CA ALA A 139 -13.40 21.83 -28.09
C ALA A 139 -12.49 21.54 -26.89
N ALA A 140 -11.49 20.69 -27.07
CA ALA A 140 -10.38 20.56 -26.12
C ALA A 140 -9.20 21.39 -26.65
N GLU A 141 -9.28 22.71 -26.50
CA GLU A 141 -8.20 23.61 -26.91
C GLU A 141 -7.24 23.97 -25.76
N TYR A 142 -5.99 24.12 -26.17
CA TYR A 142 -4.81 24.45 -25.36
C TYR A 142 -4.93 25.84 -24.74
N PHE A 143 -4.35 26.04 -23.55
CA PHE A 143 -3.48 27.21 -23.34
C PHE A 143 -2.37 26.90 -22.33
N ASP A 144 -1.21 27.52 -22.54
CA ASP A 144 -0.04 27.43 -21.66
C ASP A 144 -0.07 28.55 -20.60
N ALA A 145 0.81 28.50 -19.61
CA ALA A 145 0.69 29.26 -18.37
C ALA A 145 0.90 30.79 -18.51
N SER A 146 0.04 31.55 -17.81
CA SER A 146 0.33 32.89 -17.32
C SER A 146 -0.15 33.00 -15.87
N ASP A 147 0.77 33.24 -14.93
CA ASP A 147 0.43 33.44 -13.52
C ASP A 147 -0.31 34.78 -13.33
N ASP A 148 -1.50 34.75 -12.72
CA ASP A 148 -2.11 35.94 -12.14
C ASP A 148 -2.98 35.56 -10.93
N VAL A 149 -2.60 36.02 -9.73
CA VAL A 149 -3.22 35.61 -8.46
C VAL A 149 -4.25 36.65 -8.02
N LEU A 150 -5.46 36.54 -8.58
CA LEU A 150 -6.58 37.41 -8.18
C LEU A 150 -7.25 36.87 -6.90
N CYS A 151 -6.94 37.50 -5.75
CA CYS A 151 -7.50 37.13 -4.46
C CYS A 151 -8.97 37.59 -4.30
N GLY A 152 -9.92 36.73 -4.67
CA GLY A 152 -11.34 36.91 -4.39
C GLY A 152 -11.69 36.46 -2.96
N SER A 153 -11.63 37.37 -1.99
CA SER A 153 -12.00 37.07 -0.60
C SER A 153 -13.52 36.89 -0.45
N SER A 154 -13.94 35.80 0.19
CA SER A 154 -15.27 35.64 0.77
C SER A 154 -15.09 35.13 2.20
N SER A 155 -15.46 35.96 3.17
CA SER A 155 -15.12 35.79 4.58
C SER A 155 -16.30 35.21 5.38
N GLU A 156 -16.29 33.90 5.58
CA GLU A 156 -17.11 33.23 6.60
C GLU A 156 -16.20 32.93 7.81
N VAL A 157 -16.68 33.28 9.00
CA VAL A 157 -15.89 33.45 10.23
C VAL A 157 -15.15 32.21 10.74
N SER A 158 -13.95 32.42 11.30
CA SER A 158 -13.22 31.39 12.07
C SER A 158 -13.79 31.25 13.48
N ASP A 159 -14.48 30.14 13.76
CA ASP A 159 -14.81 29.71 15.12
C ASP A 159 -13.91 28.54 15.57
N GLU A 160 -13.07 28.80 16.56
CA GLU A 160 -12.09 27.85 17.14
C GLU A 160 -12.76 26.84 18.10
N SER A 161 -13.67 25.99 17.60
CA SER A 161 -14.04 24.70 18.23
C SER A 161 -14.96 23.85 17.34
N GLY A 162 -14.38 23.05 16.43
CA GLY A 162 -15.14 22.41 15.35
C GLY A 162 -14.76 20.97 14.98
N LEU A 163 -14.12 20.19 15.85
CA LEU A 163 -13.91 18.74 15.60
C LEU A 163 -15.22 17.96 15.79
N SER A 164 -16.15 18.13 14.85
CA SER A 164 -17.34 17.28 14.72
C SER A 164 -16.89 15.90 14.22
N ASP A 165 -16.73 14.97 15.16
CA ASP A 165 -16.40 13.57 14.87
C ASP A 165 -17.55 12.95 14.06
N GLY A 166 -17.29 12.68 12.78
CA GLY A 166 -18.24 12.12 11.82
C GLY A 166 -18.56 10.66 12.13
N SER A 167 -19.29 10.45 13.23
CA SER A 167 -19.33 9.17 13.94
C SER A 167 -20.11 8.09 13.18
N THR A 168 -19.41 7.35 12.32
CA THR A 168 -19.82 5.99 11.93
C THR A 168 -19.63 5.07 13.12
N THR A 169 -20.68 4.89 13.92
CA THR A 169 -20.69 4.18 15.21
C THR A 169 -20.56 2.66 15.06
N ASN A 170 -19.42 2.20 14.57
CA ASN A 170 -18.96 0.82 14.75
C ASN A 170 -18.51 0.59 16.21
N SER A 171 -19.46 0.69 17.13
CA SER A 171 -19.29 0.54 18.58
C SER A 171 -19.22 -0.94 19.00
N GLU A 172 -18.53 -1.77 18.22
CA GLU A 172 -18.07 -3.09 18.68
C GLU A 172 -17.02 -2.87 19.79
N PRO A 173 -17.09 -3.57 20.93
CA PRO A 173 -16.15 -3.36 22.02
C PRO A 173 -14.73 -3.77 21.60
N GLU A 174 -13.73 -2.92 21.90
CA GLU A 174 -12.32 -3.13 21.53
C GLU A 174 -11.75 -4.47 22.08
N GLU A 175 -12.30 -4.92 23.21
CA GLU A 175 -12.02 -6.22 23.82
C GLU A 175 -12.46 -7.42 22.94
N GLY A 176 -13.55 -7.25 22.18
CA GLY A 176 -14.04 -8.21 21.19
C GLY A 176 -13.08 -8.34 19.99
N HIS A 177 -12.64 -7.22 19.44
CA HIS A 177 -11.62 -7.19 18.37
C HIS A 177 -10.30 -7.83 18.83
N ALA A 178 -9.80 -7.46 20.02
CA ALA A 178 -8.59 -8.05 20.59
C ALA A 178 -8.73 -9.58 20.82
N SER A 179 -9.93 -10.07 21.12
CA SER A 179 -10.23 -11.50 21.23
C SER A 179 -10.27 -12.19 19.86
N ALA A 180 -10.91 -11.58 18.85
CA ALA A 180 -10.96 -12.08 17.48
C ALA A 180 -9.57 -12.19 16.85
N THR A 181 -8.76 -11.13 16.91
CA THR A 181 -7.41 -11.10 16.33
C THR A 181 -6.44 -12.09 17.01
N ARG A 182 -6.65 -12.41 18.29
CA ARG A 182 -5.96 -13.55 18.95
C ARG A 182 -6.41 -14.91 18.40
N LYS A 183 -7.71 -15.14 18.19
CA LYS A 183 -8.23 -16.38 17.58
C LYS A 183 -7.70 -16.57 16.16
N TYR A 184 -7.64 -15.50 15.36
CA TYR A 184 -7.08 -15.52 14.00
C TYR A 184 -5.62 -15.98 14.00
N ARG A 185 -4.74 -15.34 14.78
CA ARG A 185 -3.33 -15.74 14.90
C ARG A 185 -3.16 -17.16 15.47
N ALA A 186 -3.99 -17.56 16.44
CA ALA A 186 -3.98 -18.92 16.99
C ALA A 186 -4.43 -20.00 15.98
N SER A 187 -5.16 -19.63 14.93
CA SER A 187 -5.51 -20.53 13.83
C SER A 187 -4.46 -20.52 12.71
N ILE A 188 -4.01 -19.34 12.27
CA ILE A 188 -3.00 -19.17 11.21
C ILE A 188 -1.65 -19.84 11.56
N SER A 189 -1.32 -19.92 12.86
CA SER A 189 -0.15 -20.64 13.40
C SER A 189 -0.34 -22.16 13.53
N ARG A 190 -1.58 -22.66 13.52
CA ARG A 190 -1.92 -24.11 13.51
C ARG A 190 -2.19 -24.64 12.11
N ALA A 191 -2.63 -23.77 11.19
CA ALA A 191 -2.78 -24.10 9.79
C ALA A 191 -1.42 -24.53 9.21
N PRO A 192 -1.37 -25.62 8.43
CA PRO A 192 -0.16 -25.92 7.67
C PRO A 192 0.18 -24.72 6.78
N ASN A 193 1.46 -24.45 6.60
CA ASN A 193 1.87 -23.50 5.56
C ASN A 193 1.39 -24.02 4.19
N SER A 194 1.08 -23.10 3.27
CA SER A 194 0.90 -23.44 1.86
C SER A 194 2.04 -24.35 1.42
N ALA A 195 1.70 -25.43 0.72
CA ALA A 195 2.69 -26.43 0.30
C ALA A 195 3.85 -25.71 -0.41
N VAL A 196 5.09 -26.04 -0.02
CA VAL A 196 6.30 -25.44 -0.61
C VAL A 196 6.14 -25.49 -2.13
N PRO A 197 6.22 -24.35 -2.85
CA PRO A 197 5.98 -24.32 -4.28
C PRO A 197 6.79 -25.41 -4.97
N LYS A 198 6.09 -26.32 -5.66
CA LYS A 198 6.75 -27.34 -6.48
C LYS A 198 7.66 -26.61 -7.46
N SER A 199 8.85 -27.14 -7.70
CA SER A 199 9.80 -26.51 -8.63
C SER A 199 9.12 -26.27 -9.98
N THR A 200 8.95 -24.99 -10.32
CA THR A 200 8.27 -24.53 -11.55
C THR A 200 9.18 -24.60 -12.77
N GLY A 201 10.45 -24.98 -12.60
CA GLY A 201 11.50 -24.87 -13.61
C GLY A 201 12.01 -23.44 -13.85
N ARG A 202 11.43 -22.45 -13.17
CA ARG A 202 11.72 -21.02 -13.31
C ARG A 202 12.77 -20.54 -12.32
N ARG A 203 13.39 -19.39 -12.59
CA ARG A 203 14.42 -18.78 -11.73
C ARG A 203 13.92 -18.47 -10.32
N THR A 204 14.79 -18.68 -9.34
CA THR A 204 14.54 -18.41 -7.91
C THR A 204 15.34 -17.22 -7.36
N THR A 205 16.07 -16.51 -8.23
CA THR A 205 16.91 -15.34 -7.92
C THR A 205 16.93 -14.38 -9.12
N LEU A 206 17.27 -13.11 -8.90
CA LEU A 206 17.56 -12.16 -9.98
C LEU A 206 19.07 -12.16 -10.33
N PRO A 207 19.50 -11.64 -11.49
CA PRO A 207 20.92 -11.55 -11.86
C PRO A 207 21.76 -10.64 -10.95
N ALA A 208 21.14 -9.62 -10.36
CA ALA A 208 21.78 -8.69 -9.43
C ALA A 208 20.90 -8.40 -8.20
N HIS A 209 21.50 -7.90 -7.13
CA HIS A 209 20.79 -7.38 -5.96
C HIS A 209 20.20 -5.99 -6.25
N CYS A 210 19.18 -5.60 -5.49
CA CYS A 210 18.63 -4.24 -5.56
C CYS A 210 19.67 -3.18 -5.15
N PRO A 211 19.73 -2.03 -5.85
CA PRO A 211 20.70 -0.98 -5.55
C PRO A 211 20.38 -0.30 -4.21
N ASP A 212 21.44 0.16 -3.53
CA ASP A 212 21.26 1.09 -2.42
C ASP A 212 20.82 2.45 -2.97
N ASN A 213 19.63 2.89 -2.55
CA ASN A 213 19.07 4.19 -2.89
C ASN A 213 19.09 5.18 -1.71
N SER A 214 19.86 4.90 -0.65
CA SER A 214 20.06 5.78 0.51
C SER A 214 20.50 7.20 0.11
N HIS A 215 21.31 7.30 -0.95
CA HIS A 215 21.86 8.53 -1.51
C HIS A 215 20.88 9.32 -2.39
N VAL A 216 19.75 8.73 -2.81
CA VAL A 216 18.81 9.38 -3.74
C VAL A 216 17.88 10.32 -2.96
N GLY A 217 18.12 11.63 -3.11
CA GLY A 217 17.39 12.69 -2.41
C GLY A 217 15.91 12.81 -2.82
N LEU A 218 15.04 11.92 -2.33
CA LEU A 218 13.59 12.00 -2.52
C LEU A 218 12.99 13.36 -2.11
N MET A 219 13.55 14.00 -1.08
CA MET A 219 13.26 15.40 -0.72
C MET A 219 13.45 16.32 -1.92
N ALA A 220 14.62 16.31 -2.56
CA ALA A 220 14.93 17.18 -3.71
C ALA A 220 14.04 16.86 -4.91
N ILE A 221 13.71 15.57 -5.15
CA ILE A 221 12.78 15.18 -6.22
C ILE A 221 11.38 15.77 -5.97
N LEU A 222 10.87 15.75 -4.73
CA LEU A 222 9.57 16.36 -4.44
C LEU A 222 9.63 17.89 -4.43
N TYR A 223 10.65 18.52 -3.84
CA TYR A 223 10.82 19.99 -3.86
C TYR A 223 10.88 20.54 -5.29
N ASN A 224 11.65 19.91 -6.18
CA ASN A 224 11.79 20.31 -7.58
C ASN A 224 10.51 20.07 -8.43
N ASN A 225 9.47 19.46 -7.84
CA ASN A 225 8.22 19.14 -8.51
C ASN A 225 6.97 19.52 -7.69
N ILE A 226 7.10 20.44 -6.72
CA ILE A 226 5.95 21.10 -6.09
C ILE A 226 5.07 21.75 -7.18
N GLY A 227 3.75 21.68 -7.03
CA GLY A 227 2.77 22.19 -7.99
C GLY A 227 2.55 21.31 -9.24
N LYS A 228 3.42 20.34 -9.52
CA LYS A 228 3.28 19.42 -10.66
C LYS A 228 2.51 18.16 -10.27
N ASP A 229 1.86 17.54 -11.25
CA ASP A 229 1.32 16.18 -11.10
C ASP A 229 2.48 15.18 -10.90
N LEU A 230 2.59 14.61 -9.69
CA LEU A 230 3.61 13.63 -9.33
C LEU A 230 3.50 12.31 -10.13
N ALA A 231 2.38 12.03 -10.81
CA ALA A 231 2.29 10.91 -11.75
C ALA A 231 3.10 11.17 -13.04
N ARG A 232 3.37 12.44 -13.39
CA ARG A 232 4.18 12.86 -14.55
C ARG A 232 5.67 13.06 -14.21
N VAL A 233 6.05 12.92 -12.94
CA VAL A 233 7.46 13.02 -12.50
C VAL A 233 8.18 11.70 -12.78
N SER A 234 9.19 11.77 -13.65
CA SER A 234 10.13 10.67 -13.88
C SER A 234 11.01 10.48 -12.64
N MET A 235 11.20 9.24 -12.22
CA MET A 235 12.00 8.87 -11.05
C MET A 235 13.32 8.26 -11.52
N PRO A 236 14.47 8.51 -10.87
CA PRO A 236 15.71 7.80 -11.17
C PRO A 236 15.56 6.28 -11.01
N ALA A 237 16.17 5.51 -11.92
CA ALA A 237 16.05 4.05 -11.97
C ALA A 237 16.47 3.34 -10.66
N ALA A 238 17.34 3.95 -9.84
CA ALA A 238 17.70 3.45 -8.50
C ALA A 238 16.51 3.39 -7.50
N LEU A 239 15.44 4.14 -7.76
CA LEU A 239 14.17 4.10 -7.01
C LEU A 239 13.13 3.17 -7.66
N ASN A 240 13.44 2.56 -8.80
CA ASN A 240 12.59 1.57 -9.44
C ASN A 240 12.89 0.14 -8.94
N GLU A 241 11.94 -0.76 -9.19
CA GLU A 241 12.10 -2.21 -9.12
C GLU A 241 12.00 -2.78 -10.56
N PRO A 242 12.64 -3.92 -10.91
CA PRO A 242 12.73 -4.44 -12.27
C PRO A 242 11.43 -5.13 -12.78
N VAL A 243 10.27 -4.58 -12.41
CA VAL A 243 8.95 -4.90 -12.97
C VAL A 243 8.13 -3.63 -13.18
N ASN A 244 7.18 -3.67 -14.12
CA ASN A 244 6.28 -2.55 -14.42
C ASN A 244 4.85 -2.77 -13.87
N LEU A 245 3.96 -1.81 -14.09
CA LEU A 245 2.55 -1.93 -13.69
C LEU A 245 1.77 -3.04 -14.43
N LEU A 246 2.18 -3.43 -15.64
CA LEU A 246 1.57 -4.53 -16.41
C LEU A 246 1.86 -5.90 -15.78
N GLN A 247 3.06 -6.03 -15.18
CA GLN A 247 3.51 -7.18 -14.41
C GLN A 247 2.91 -7.18 -13.00
N ARG A 248 2.80 -6.03 -12.32
CA ARG A 248 2.07 -5.92 -11.04
C ARG A 248 0.63 -6.41 -11.15
N LEU A 249 -0.05 -6.15 -12.28
CA LEU A 249 -1.39 -6.70 -12.55
C LEU A 249 -1.45 -8.23 -12.63
N CYS A 250 -0.34 -8.90 -12.94
CA CYS A 250 -0.24 -10.36 -12.93
C CYS A 250 0.01 -10.91 -11.52
N GLU A 251 0.61 -10.14 -10.60
CA GLU A 251 0.87 -10.56 -9.21
C GLU A 251 -0.42 -10.83 -8.42
N GLU A 252 -1.54 -10.21 -8.80
CA GLU A 252 -2.86 -10.48 -8.23
C GLU A 252 -3.35 -11.92 -8.51
N LEU A 253 -2.67 -12.67 -9.39
CA LEU A 253 -2.90 -14.10 -9.64
C LEU A 253 -1.90 -15.04 -8.92
N GLU A 254 -1.08 -14.54 -7.98
CA GLU A 254 -0.21 -15.40 -7.15
C GLU A 254 -1.00 -16.43 -6.32
N TYR A 255 -2.28 -16.18 -6.06
CA TYR A 255 -3.20 -17.05 -5.30
C TYR A 255 -4.45 -17.42 -6.13
N SER A 256 -4.27 -17.63 -7.44
CA SER A 256 -5.32 -18.03 -8.39
C SER A 256 -6.05 -19.34 -8.02
N ASP A 257 -5.42 -20.20 -7.21
CA ASP A 257 -5.99 -21.44 -6.66
C ASP A 257 -7.22 -21.21 -5.76
N LEU A 258 -7.38 -19.99 -5.24
CA LEU A 258 -8.61 -19.57 -4.55
C LEU A 258 -9.80 -19.45 -5.52
N LEU A 259 -9.57 -19.07 -6.78
CA LEU A 259 -10.61 -19.04 -7.82
C LEU A 259 -10.94 -20.45 -8.34
N ASP A 260 -9.95 -21.34 -8.46
CA ASP A 260 -10.19 -22.76 -8.71
C ASP A 260 -11.04 -23.39 -7.60
N THR A 261 -10.72 -23.09 -6.34
CA THR A 261 -11.48 -23.54 -5.17
C THR A 261 -12.89 -22.95 -5.15
N ALA A 262 -13.04 -21.66 -5.50
CA ALA A 262 -14.34 -21.01 -5.63
C ALA A 262 -15.20 -21.67 -6.74
N ASN A 263 -14.67 -21.86 -7.95
CA ASN A 263 -15.38 -22.50 -9.07
C ASN A 263 -15.79 -23.95 -8.75
N ASN A 264 -15.10 -24.61 -7.81
CA ASN A 264 -15.42 -25.97 -7.38
C ASN A 264 -16.28 -26.04 -6.09
N THR A 265 -16.64 -24.91 -5.47
CA THR A 265 -17.48 -24.85 -4.25
C THR A 265 -18.96 -24.66 -4.60
N PRO A 266 -19.88 -25.61 -4.30
CA PRO A 266 -21.29 -25.49 -4.69
C PRO A 266 -22.09 -24.43 -3.96
N ASP A 267 -21.83 -24.23 -2.66
CA ASP A 267 -22.50 -23.22 -1.84
C ASP A 267 -22.09 -21.79 -2.28
N PRO A 268 -23.02 -20.92 -2.69
CA PRO A 268 -22.70 -19.53 -3.04
C PRO A 268 -22.11 -18.72 -1.88
N TYR A 269 -22.48 -19.00 -0.62
CA TYR A 269 -21.97 -18.25 0.53
C TYR A 269 -20.50 -18.59 0.80
N GLN A 270 -20.14 -19.87 0.87
CA GLN A 270 -18.75 -20.31 0.96
C GLN A 270 -17.94 -19.93 -0.29
N ARG A 271 -18.54 -19.97 -1.49
CA ARG A 271 -17.89 -19.53 -2.74
C ARG A 271 -17.52 -18.04 -2.70
N MET A 272 -18.41 -17.20 -2.17
CA MET A 272 -18.13 -15.78 -1.92
C MET A 272 -16.96 -15.57 -0.93
N VAL A 273 -16.82 -16.40 0.11
CA VAL A 273 -15.66 -16.34 1.04
C VAL A 273 -14.32 -16.61 0.32
N TYR A 274 -14.29 -17.53 -0.66
CA TYR A 274 -13.08 -17.76 -1.46
C TYR A 274 -12.76 -16.61 -2.43
N VAL A 275 -13.78 -16.00 -3.07
CA VAL A 275 -13.59 -14.79 -3.90
C VAL A 275 -13.12 -13.61 -3.03
N ALA A 276 -13.63 -13.47 -1.81
CA ALA A 276 -13.17 -12.46 -0.86
C ALA A 276 -11.72 -12.68 -0.39
N ALA A 277 -11.33 -13.92 -0.12
CA ALA A 277 -9.94 -14.25 0.19
C ALA A 277 -9.00 -13.94 -0.99
N PHE A 278 -9.42 -14.22 -2.23
CA PHE A 278 -8.68 -13.84 -3.44
C PHE A 278 -8.52 -12.32 -3.55
N ALA A 279 -9.61 -11.56 -3.39
CA ALA A 279 -9.60 -10.09 -3.41
C ALA A 279 -8.67 -9.47 -2.35
N ILE A 280 -8.53 -10.10 -1.17
CA ILE A 280 -7.56 -9.68 -0.14
C ILE A 280 -6.13 -10.07 -0.53
N SER A 281 -5.94 -11.26 -1.12
CA SER A 281 -4.60 -11.82 -1.41
C SER A 281 -3.74 -10.96 -2.34
N GLY A 282 -4.36 -10.18 -3.25
CA GLY A 282 -3.64 -9.25 -4.14
C GLY A 282 -2.85 -8.15 -3.39
N TYR A 283 -3.24 -7.81 -2.16
CA TYR A 283 -2.53 -6.84 -1.33
C TYR A 283 -1.30 -7.43 -0.63
N ALA A 284 -1.15 -8.76 -0.55
CA ALA A 284 -0.03 -9.42 0.14
C ALA A 284 1.35 -9.06 -0.45
N THR A 285 1.40 -8.67 -1.73
CA THR A 285 2.64 -8.26 -2.40
C THR A 285 3.24 -6.97 -1.84
N ALA A 286 2.45 -6.19 -1.09
CA ALA A 286 2.88 -4.94 -0.47
C ALA A 286 3.86 -5.14 0.71
N THR A 287 3.82 -6.29 1.40
CA THR A 287 4.45 -6.48 2.72
C THR A 287 5.94 -6.11 2.78
N PHE A 288 6.70 -6.35 1.71
CA PHE A 288 8.14 -6.08 1.63
C PHE A 288 8.53 -5.05 0.56
N ARG A 289 7.56 -4.47 -0.16
CA ARG A 289 7.76 -3.68 -1.40
C ARG A 289 7.39 -2.20 -1.23
N ASN A 290 7.81 -1.62 -0.11
CA ASN A 290 7.61 -0.22 0.28
C ASN A 290 8.76 0.73 -0.14
N ARG A 291 9.88 0.20 -0.64
CA ARG A 291 11.11 0.97 -0.94
C ARG A 291 11.25 1.42 -2.40
N TYR A 292 10.66 0.68 -3.33
CA TYR A 292 10.85 0.84 -4.79
C TYR A 292 9.51 1.02 -5.51
N LYS A 293 9.53 1.70 -6.67
CA LYS A 293 8.36 1.97 -7.52
C LYS A 293 8.42 1.07 -8.79
N PRO A 294 7.35 0.39 -9.21
CA PRO A 294 7.34 -0.30 -10.50
C PRO A 294 7.57 0.70 -11.65
N PHE A 295 8.17 0.25 -12.75
CA PHE A 295 8.27 1.07 -13.97
C PHE A 295 6.87 1.48 -14.45
N ASN A 296 6.75 2.73 -14.89
CA ASN A 296 5.54 3.18 -15.58
C ASN A 296 5.58 2.63 -17.02
N PRO A 297 4.60 1.83 -17.47
CA PRO A 297 4.62 1.29 -18.82
C PRO A 297 4.46 2.40 -19.87
N VAL A 298 5.08 2.24 -21.03
CA VAL A 298 4.85 3.17 -22.16
C VAL A 298 3.56 2.83 -22.91
N LEU A 299 2.98 3.80 -23.60
CA LEU A 299 1.68 3.68 -24.28
C LEU A 299 1.70 2.63 -25.40
N GLY A 300 0.96 1.53 -25.23
CA GLY A 300 1.01 0.36 -26.11
C GLY A 300 2.09 -0.68 -25.75
N GLU A 301 2.76 -0.55 -24.59
CA GLU A 301 3.52 -1.64 -23.97
C GLU A 301 2.57 -2.77 -23.54
N THR A 302 3.03 -4.02 -23.60
CA THR A 302 2.25 -5.22 -23.29
C THR A 302 3.01 -6.15 -22.35
N TYR A 303 2.31 -7.09 -21.70
CA TYR A 303 2.95 -8.18 -20.98
C TYR A 303 2.09 -9.45 -21.01
N GLU A 304 2.68 -10.60 -21.37
CA GLU A 304 2.04 -11.91 -21.20
C GLU A 304 2.59 -12.72 -20.02
N CYS A 305 1.78 -13.63 -19.47
CA CYS A 305 2.23 -14.66 -18.55
C CYS A 305 1.41 -15.95 -18.73
N ILE A 306 2.06 -17.02 -19.16
CA ILE A 306 1.49 -18.38 -19.22
C ILE A 306 1.97 -19.14 -17.98
N ARG A 307 1.03 -19.68 -17.20
CA ARG A 307 1.28 -20.49 -16.00
C ARG A 307 0.59 -21.85 -16.13
N GLU A 308 1.26 -22.77 -16.81
CA GLU A 308 0.84 -24.19 -16.90
C GLU A 308 0.69 -24.82 -15.50
N ASP A 309 1.58 -24.45 -14.57
CA ASP A 309 1.57 -24.86 -13.16
C ASP A 309 0.33 -24.39 -12.37
N ARG A 310 -0.45 -23.46 -12.94
CA ARG A 310 -1.63 -22.81 -12.33
C ARG A 310 -2.83 -22.72 -13.29
N GLY A 311 -2.78 -23.40 -14.44
CA GLY A 311 -3.86 -23.46 -15.41
C GLY A 311 -4.38 -22.11 -15.93
N PHE A 312 -3.53 -21.08 -16.11
CA PHE A 312 -3.98 -19.78 -16.65
C PHE A 312 -3.04 -19.13 -17.67
N HIS A 313 -3.65 -18.39 -18.61
CA HIS A 313 -2.99 -17.49 -19.56
C HIS A 313 -3.40 -16.03 -19.29
N PHE A 314 -2.45 -15.17 -18.96
CA PHE A 314 -2.65 -13.74 -18.66
C PHE A 314 -2.04 -12.85 -19.76
N VAL A 315 -2.73 -11.76 -20.11
CA VAL A 315 -2.23 -10.68 -20.97
C VAL A 315 -2.64 -9.31 -20.40
N SER A 316 -1.74 -8.32 -20.52
CA SER A 316 -2.03 -6.91 -20.22
C SER A 316 -1.44 -5.94 -21.25
N GLU A 317 -2.02 -4.74 -21.33
CA GLU A 317 -1.64 -3.65 -22.25
C GLU A 317 -1.78 -2.29 -21.56
N GLN A 318 -0.85 -1.37 -21.84
CA GLN A 318 -0.95 0.02 -21.40
C GLN A 318 -1.84 0.82 -22.36
N VAL A 319 -3.16 0.71 -22.14
CA VAL A 319 -4.21 1.26 -23.01
C VAL A 319 -4.33 2.79 -22.99
N CYS A 320 -3.87 3.46 -21.93
CA CYS A 320 -3.76 4.92 -21.89
C CYS A 320 -2.61 5.37 -20.99
N HIS A 321 -2.09 6.58 -21.20
CA HIS A 321 -0.99 7.16 -20.43
C HIS A 321 -1.36 8.47 -19.72
N HIS A 322 -2.36 9.22 -20.18
CA HIS A 322 -2.87 10.44 -19.53
C HIS A 322 -4.42 10.42 -19.48
N PRO A 323 -5.04 10.04 -18.34
CA PRO A 323 -4.41 9.42 -17.17
C PRO A 323 -3.83 8.02 -17.50
N PRO A 324 -2.88 7.50 -16.72
CA PRO A 324 -2.36 6.15 -16.94
C PRO A 324 -3.44 5.10 -16.66
N ILE A 325 -3.67 4.21 -17.62
CA ILE A 325 -4.59 3.08 -17.53
C ILE A 325 -3.89 1.84 -18.07
N SER A 326 -3.85 0.80 -17.25
CA SER A 326 -3.31 -0.52 -17.57
C SER A 326 -4.46 -1.53 -17.59
N ALA A 327 -4.76 -2.14 -18.74
CA ALA A 327 -5.81 -3.16 -18.83
C ALA A 327 -5.20 -4.57 -18.78
N CYS A 328 -5.88 -5.52 -18.14
CA CYS A 328 -5.48 -6.92 -18.18
C CYS A 328 -6.66 -7.89 -18.30
N HIS A 329 -6.38 -9.09 -18.79
CA HIS A 329 -7.30 -10.20 -18.91
C HIS A 329 -6.55 -11.53 -18.74
N ALA A 330 -7.06 -12.42 -17.91
CA ALA A 330 -6.61 -13.79 -17.76
C ALA A 330 -7.74 -14.79 -18.01
N HIS A 331 -7.39 -15.91 -18.61
CA HIS A 331 -8.27 -17.04 -18.87
C HIS A 331 -7.70 -18.32 -18.26
N SER A 332 -8.58 -19.06 -17.59
CA SER A 332 -8.42 -20.43 -17.11
C SER A 332 -9.68 -21.23 -17.47
N GLU A 333 -9.63 -22.57 -17.37
CA GLU A 333 -10.83 -23.41 -17.42
C GLU A 333 -11.81 -23.08 -16.29
N ASN A 334 -11.30 -22.71 -15.11
CA ASN A 334 -12.11 -22.44 -13.92
C ASN A 334 -12.53 -20.97 -13.75
N PHE A 335 -11.87 -20.02 -14.41
CA PHE A 335 -12.17 -18.60 -14.26
C PHE A 335 -11.79 -17.74 -15.47
N LEU A 336 -12.47 -16.61 -15.62
CA LEU A 336 -11.92 -15.43 -16.28
C LEU A 336 -11.66 -14.35 -15.23
N PHE A 337 -10.61 -13.57 -15.39
CA PHE A 337 -10.26 -12.43 -14.53
C PHE A 337 -9.89 -11.25 -15.41
N TRP A 338 -10.45 -10.06 -15.16
CA TRP A 338 -10.05 -8.85 -15.90
C TRP A 338 -10.26 -7.58 -15.07
N GLN A 339 -9.53 -6.54 -15.44
CA GLN A 339 -9.68 -5.19 -14.88
C GLN A 339 -9.00 -4.16 -15.79
N ASP A 340 -9.44 -2.90 -15.69
CA ASP A 340 -8.73 -1.76 -16.24
C ASP A 340 -8.31 -0.82 -15.11
N GLN A 341 -7.05 -0.96 -14.71
CA GLN A 341 -6.52 -0.38 -13.50
C GLN A 341 -6.17 1.10 -13.71
N ARG A 342 -6.72 1.92 -12.81
CA ARG A 342 -6.69 3.39 -12.84
C ARG A 342 -6.28 3.88 -11.46
N TRP A 343 -5.25 4.71 -11.39
CA TRP A 343 -4.70 5.24 -10.14
C TRP A 343 -4.79 6.77 -10.11
N LYS A 344 -5.10 7.34 -8.94
CA LYS A 344 -4.93 8.77 -8.64
C LYS A 344 -4.05 8.91 -7.41
N ASN A 345 -2.94 9.65 -7.56
CA ASN A 345 -1.98 9.88 -6.49
C ASN A 345 -2.35 11.16 -5.72
N ARG A 346 -2.32 11.12 -4.39
CA ARG A 346 -2.53 12.28 -3.51
C ARG A 346 -1.39 12.36 -2.49
N PHE A 347 -0.64 13.46 -2.50
CA PHE A 347 0.49 13.67 -1.61
C PHE A 347 0.11 14.60 -0.46
N TRP A 348 0.26 14.10 0.77
CA TRP A 348 -0.13 14.77 2.01
C TRP A 348 1.12 15.18 2.84
N GLY A 349 2.17 15.64 2.16
CA GLY A 349 3.42 16.12 2.77
C GLY A 349 4.34 15.03 3.33
N LYS A 350 3.82 14.13 4.18
CA LYS A 350 4.58 12.99 4.75
C LYS A 350 4.14 11.62 4.20
N SER A 351 2.95 11.54 3.60
CA SER A 351 2.39 10.30 3.05
C SER A 351 1.91 10.48 1.61
N LEU A 352 1.88 9.38 0.85
CA LEU A 352 1.36 9.31 -0.51
C LEU A 352 0.23 8.29 -0.56
N GLU A 353 -0.99 8.76 -0.80
CA GLU A 353 -2.16 7.91 -1.05
C GLU A 353 -2.27 7.60 -2.55
N ILE A 354 -2.45 6.32 -2.85
CA ILE A 354 -2.72 5.77 -4.17
C ILE A 354 -4.17 5.31 -4.15
N VAL A 355 -5.04 6.05 -4.84
CA VAL A 355 -6.49 5.84 -4.87
C VAL A 355 -6.85 5.11 -6.17
N PRO A 356 -7.30 3.85 -6.12
CA PRO A 356 -7.80 3.15 -7.30
C PRO A 356 -9.19 3.66 -7.71
N THR A 357 -9.48 3.65 -9.01
CA THR A 357 -10.83 3.96 -9.55
C THR A 357 -11.27 3.02 -10.68
N GLY A 358 -10.71 1.81 -10.75
CA GLY A 358 -11.16 0.73 -11.64
C GLY A 358 -11.79 -0.41 -10.83
N MET A 359 -12.60 -1.23 -11.50
CA MET A 359 -13.22 -2.42 -10.89
C MET A 359 -12.47 -3.69 -11.30
N VAL A 360 -12.40 -4.66 -10.39
CA VAL A 360 -11.90 -6.01 -10.65
C VAL A 360 -13.07 -6.93 -10.91
N ASN A 361 -12.98 -7.74 -11.96
CA ASN A 361 -14.03 -8.63 -12.42
C ASN A 361 -13.52 -10.07 -12.48
N VAL A 362 -14.33 -11.03 -12.02
CA VAL A 362 -14.11 -12.47 -12.17
C VAL A 362 -15.40 -13.18 -12.58
N THR A 363 -15.33 -14.11 -13.53
CA THR A 363 -16.44 -15.06 -13.79
C THR A 363 -16.04 -16.49 -13.46
N LEU A 364 -16.91 -17.24 -12.79
CA LEU A 364 -16.72 -18.65 -12.45
C LEU A 364 -17.71 -19.51 -13.28
N PRO A 365 -17.26 -20.14 -14.39
CA PRO A 365 -18.17 -20.72 -15.38
C PRO A 365 -19.08 -21.83 -14.86
N ARG A 366 -18.68 -22.59 -13.83
CA ARG A 366 -19.43 -23.77 -13.36
C ARG A 366 -20.83 -23.44 -12.83
N TYR A 367 -21.02 -22.22 -12.33
CA TYR A 367 -22.30 -21.74 -11.80
C TYR A 367 -22.85 -20.52 -12.57
N GLY A 368 -22.14 -20.06 -13.61
CA GLY A 368 -22.49 -18.86 -14.36
C GLY A 368 -22.33 -17.54 -13.58
N ASP A 369 -21.55 -17.55 -12.48
CA ASP A 369 -21.39 -16.37 -11.62
C ASP A 369 -20.44 -15.33 -12.23
N HIS A 370 -20.70 -14.05 -11.96
CA HIS A 370 -19.87 -12.92 -12.37
C HIS A 370 -19.70 -11.97 -11.18
N TYR A 371 -18.57 -12.05 -10.48
CA TYR A 371 -18.24 -11.19 -9.37
C TYR A 371 -17.56 -9.90 -9.86
N GLU A 372 -17.98 -8.75 -9.33
CA GLU A 372 -17.28 -7.46 -9.47
C GLU A 372 -16.98 -6.86 -8.08
N TRP A 373 -15.82 -6.23 -7.92
CA TRP A 373 -15.46 -5.48 -6.71
C TRP A 373 -14.51 -4.31 -6.95
N ASN A 374 -14.52 -3.34 -6.03
CA ASN A 374 -13.60 -2.19 -6.04
C ASN A 374 -12.30 -2.50 -5.26
N LYS A 375 -11.22 -1.76 -5.54
CA LYS A 375 -10.01 -1.78 -4.71
C LYS A 375 -10.07 -0.70 -3.60
N VAL A 376 -9.25 -0.86 -2.56
CA VAL A 376 -9.10 0.10 -1.43
C VAL A 376 -7.89 1.02 -1.59
N VAL A 377 -7.85 2.10 -0.81
CA VAL A 377 -6.74 3.06 -0.83
C VAL A 377 -5.47 2.41 -0.29
N THR A 378 -4.34 2.66 -0.96
CA THR A 378 -3.02 2.29 -0.49
C THR A 378 -2.24 3.53 -0.09
N CYS A 379 -1.84 3.65 1.17
CA CYS A 379 -1.06 4.76 1.68
C CYS A 379 0.38 4.33 1.97
N ILE A 380 1.36 4.98 1.33
CA ILE A 380 2.75 4.90 1.73
C ILE A 380 2.98 6.01 2.76
N HIS A 381 3.27 5.64 4.00
CA HIS A 381 3.60 6.56 5.07
C HIS A 381 5.10 6.84 5.13
N ASN A 382 5.46 8.04 5.62
CA ASN A 382 6.83 8.52 5.74
C ASN A 382 7.63 8.49 4.42
N VAL A 383 7.04 8.85 3.27
CA VAL A 383 7.72 8.75 1.94
C VAL A 383 9.04 9.51 1.85
N LEU A 384 9.21 10.54 2.68
CA LEU A 384 10.42 11.35 2.82
C LEU A 384 11.49 10.75 3.76
N SER A 385 11.26 9.57 4.31
CA SER A 385 12.16 8.81 5.19
C SER A 385 12.62 7.50 4.53
N GLN A 386 13.61 6.87 5.15
CA GLN A 386 13.94 5.46 4.88
C GLN A 386 13.02 4.49 5.64
N GLN A 387 12.43 4.92 6.77
CA GLN A 387 11.46 4.14 7.54
C GLN A 387 10.03 4.33 7.00
N ARG A 388 9.83 3.89 5.75
CA ARG A 388 8.51 3.86 5.08
C ARG A 388 7.72 2.64 5.55
N TYR A 389 6.41 2.75 5.59
CA TYR A 389 5.52 1.60 5.69
C TYR A 389 4.29 1.77 4.79
N LEU A 390 3.71 0.65 4.39
CA LEU A 390 2.50 0.59 3.59
C LEU A 390 1.30 0.28 4.51
N GLU A 391 0.20 0.97 4.26
CA GLU A 391 -1.10 0.71 4.87
C GLU A 391 -2.16 0.63 3.77
N HIS A 392 -3.10 -0.31 3.88
CA HIS A 392 -4.29 -0.38 3.05
C HIS A 392 -5.51 -0.11 3.93
N TYR A 393 -6.42 0.75 3.49
CA TYR A 393 -7.65 1.04 4.25
C TYR A 393 -8.82 1.43 3.35
N GLY A 394 -10.02 1.20 3.89
CA GLY A 394 -11.30 1.46 3.22
C GLY A 394 -12.11 0.17 3.07
N GLU A 395 -13.12 0.21 2.20
CA GLU A 395 -14.05 -0.90 2.03
C GLU A 395 -13.99 -1.48 0.61
N VAL A 396 -13.95 -2.80 0.49
CA VAL A 396 -14.25 -3.55 -0.73
C VAL A 396 -15.68 -4.07 -0.62
N ILE A 397 -16.50 -3.80 -1.62
CA ILE A 397 -17.80 -4.45 -1.79
C ILE A 397 -17.71 -5.42 -2.97
N ILE A 398 -17.97 -6.70 -2.72
CA ILE A 398 -18.04 -7.75 -3.75
C ILE A 398 -19.50 -8.11 -3.99
N GLN A 399 -19.93 -8.00 -5.24
CA GLN A 399 -21.29 -8.33 -5.68
C GLN A 399 -21.23 -9.29 -6.86
N ASN A 400 -22.27 -10.11 -7.01
CA ASN A 400 -22.45 -10.95 -8.19
C ASN A 400 -23.47 -10.28 -9.14
N LEU A 401 -23.07 -10.07 -10.38
CA LEU A 401 -23.83 -9.36 -11.41
C LEU A 401 -24.79 -10.27 -12.19
N LYS A 402 -24.87 -11.56 -11.84
CA LYS A 402 -25.82 -12.54 -12.44
C LYS A 402 -26.89 -13.04 -11.47
N ASN A 403 -26.63 -12.98 -10.17
CA ASN A 403 -27.62 -13.27 -9.14
C ASN A 403 -27.30 -12.49 -7.86
N ASN A 404 -28.34 -12.13 -7.11
CA ASN A 404 -28.23 -11.37 -5.86
C ASN A 404 -28.20 -12.26 -4.61
N VAL A 405 -27.85 -13.56 -4.71
CA VAL A 405 -27.98 -14.53 -3.59
C VAL A 405 -27.22 -14.07 -2.34
N CYS A 406 -26.03 -13.52 -2.52
CA CYS A 406 -25.26 -12.90 -1.44
C CYS A 406 -24.41 -11.73 -1.92
N THR A 407 -24.07 -10.86 -0.98
CA THR A 407 -23.08 -9.79 -1.13
C THR A 407 -21.99 -9.97 -0.08
N CYS A 408 -20.79 -9.46 -0.35
CA CYS A 408 -19.73 -9.42 0.64
C CYS A 408 -19.20 -8.00 0.83
N LYS A 409 -18.95 -7.63 2.08
CA LYS A 409 -18.26 -6.40 2.47
C LYS A 409 -17.00 -6.78 3.21
N ILE A 410 -15.89 -6.14 2.85
CA ILE A 410 -14.58 -6.29 3.48
C ILE A 410 -14.08 -4.91 3.89
N THR A 411 -13.77 -4.71 5.16
CA THR A 411 -13.18 -3.48 5.68
C THR A 411 -11.71 -3.72 5.99
N PHE A 412 -10.84 -3.01 5.29
CA PHE A 412 -9.43 -2.87 5.64
C PHE A 412 -9.33 -1.78 6.71
N VAL A 413 -8.95 -2.18 7.93
CA VAL A 413 -9.05 -1.33 9.12
C VAL A 413 -7.87 -0.35 9.15
N LYS A 414 -8.16 0.96 9.10
CA LYS A 414 -7.15 2.01 9.22
C LYS A 414 -6.58 2.04 10.64
N SER A 415 -5.25 2.06 10.77
CA SER A 415 -4.56 2.09 12.06
C SER A 415 -4.84 3.40 12.78
N ARG A 416 -5.25 3.32 14.06
CA ARG A 416 -5.37 4.50 14.93
C ARG A 416 -3.97 4.90 15.44
N TYR A 417 -3.66 6.19 15.47
CA TYR A 417 -2.36 6.73 15.93
C TYR A 417 -1.96 6.28 17.35
N TRP A 418 -2.94 6.01 18.22
CA TRP A 418 -2.76 5.53 19.59
C TRP A 418 -3.15 4.06 19.77
N GLY A 419 -3.43 3.33 18.68
CA GLY A 419 -3.89 1.96 18.71
C GLY A 419 -2.77 0.95 18.96
N SER A 420 -3.12 -0.22 19.50
CA SER A 420 -2.18 -1.33 19.68
C SER A 420 -1.60 -1.80 18.35
N GLU A 421 -0.27 -1.98 18.31
CA GLU A 421 0.46 -2.49 17.15
C GLU A 421 -0.03 -3.89 16.69
N THR A 422 -0.70 -4.62 17.58
CA THR A 422 -1.33 -5.93 17.28
C THR A 422 -2.39 -5.88 16.18
N ASN A 423 -2.99 -4.72 15.92
CA ASN A 423 -4.14 -4.56 15.02
C ASN A 423 -3.78 -3.80 13.73
N LYS A 424 -2.49 -3.48 13.50
CA LYS A 424 -2.03 -3.00 12.18
C LYS A 424 -2.36 -4.04 11.12
N ASN A 425 -2.73 -3.59 9.93
CA ASN A 425 -3.04 -4.44 8.77
C ASN A 425 -4.25 -5.38 8.95
N GLU A 426 -5.14 -5.10 9.91
CA GLU A 426 -6.34 -5.91 10.17
C GLU A 426 -7.37 -5.78 9.04
N VAL A 427 -7.98 -6.92 8.69
CA VAL A 427 -9.05 -7.01 7.70
C VAL A 427 -10.21 -7.78 8.31
N GLN A 428 -11.41 -7.22 8.21
CA GLN A 428 -12.67 -7.80 8.67
C GLN A 428 -13.61 -7.97 7.47
N GLY A 429 -14.37 -9.06 7.42
CA GLY A 429 -15.25 -9.34 6.30
C GLY A 429 -16.54 -10.06 6.71
N THR A 430 -17.63 -9.73 6.01
CA THR A 430 -18.93 -10.36 6.15
C THR A 430 -19.47 -10.80 4.79
N VAL A 431 -20.18 -11.93 4.77
CA VAL A 431 -21.07 -12.33 3.66
C VAL A 431 -22.50 -12.27 4.17
N THR A 432 -23.35 -11.54 3.46
CA THR A 432 -24.77 -11.34 3.79
C THR A 432 -25.69 -11.94 2.74
N ASP A 433 -26.84 -12.46 3.16
CA ASP A 433 -27.92 -12.87 2.25
C ASP A 433 -28.73 -11.67 1.72
N GLN A 434 -29.74 -11.96 0.89
CA GLN A 434 -30.68 -10.98 0.33
C GLN A 434 -31.48 -10.18 1.38
N SER A 435 -31.61 -10.69 2.60
CA SER A 435 -32.32 -10.05 3.71
C SER A 435 -31.37 -9.22 4.61
N GLY A 436 -30.06 -9.24 4.32
CA GLY A 436 -29.03 -8.61 5.15
C GLY A 436 -28.55 -9.47 6.33
N ASN A 437 -28.99 -10.72 6.46
CA ASN A 437 -28.49 -11.60 7.51
C ASN A 437 -27.03 -11.97 7.25
N ILE A 438 -26.17 -11.87 8.25
CA ILE A 438 -24.75 -12.24 8.13
C ILE A 438 -24.64 -13.77 8.21
N ILE A 439 -24.35 -14.39 7.07
CA ILE A 439 -24.17 -15.85 6.92
C ILE A 439 -22.74 -16.25 7.29
N HIS A 440 -21.74 -15.47 6.82
CA HIS A 440 -20.35 -15.67 7.21
C HIS A 440 -19.73 -14.41 7.79
N ARG A 441 -18.88 -14.62 8.79
CA ARG A 441 -17.85 -13.69 9.26
C ARG A 441 -16.49 -14.31 8.99
N PHE A 442 -15.55 -13.49 8.54
CA PHE A 442 -14.16 -13.85 8.34
C PHE A 442 -13.26 -12.65 8.62
N GLY A 443 -11.98 -12.89 8.85
CA GLY A 443 -11.03 -11.82 9.12
C GLY A 443 -9.62 -12.34 9.36
N GLY A 444 -8.72 -11.43 9.67
CA GLY A 444 -7.31 -11.72 9.85
C GLY A 444 -6.48 -10.48 9.52
N LEU A 445 -5.34 -10.70 8.89
CA LEU A 445 -4.39 -9.66 8.57
C LEU A 445 -3.91 -9.89 7.14
N TRP A 446 -3.95 -8.86 6.28
CA TRP A 446 -3.66 -9.02 4.84
C TRP A 446 -2.23 -9.50 4.52
N HIS A 447 -1.35 -9.56 5.53
CA HIS A 447 0.04 -10.02 5.43
C HIS A 447 0.35 -11.27 6.28
N GLU A 448 -0.59 -11.79 7.09
CA GLU A 448 -0.41 -13.06 7.83
C GLU A 448 -1.37 -14.16 7.34
N GLY A 449 -2.57 -13.80 6.86
CA GLY A 449 -3.59 -14.73 6.38
C GLY A 449 -5.01 -14.36 6.82
N ILE A 450 -6.00 -15.08 6.26
CA ILE A 450 -7.44 -14.88 6.50
C ILE A 450 -8.09 -16.18 6.99
N PHE A 451 -9.03 -16.04 7.92
CA PHE A 451 -9.71 -17.11 8.65
C PHE A 451 -11.22 -16.86 8.68
N CYS A 452 -12.01 -17.91 8.43
CA CYS A 452 -13.46 -17.89 8.57
C CYS A 452 -13.85 -18.71 9.81
N ASP A 453 -14.48 -18.07 10.79
CA ASP A 453 -14.89 -18.72 12.05
C ASP A 453 -16.27 -19.38 11.97
N THR A 454 -17.09 -18.91 11.03
CA THR A 454 -18.45 -19.39 10.73
C THR A 454 -18.52 -20.64 9.82
N LEU A 455 -17.40 -21.20 9.36
CA LEU A 455 -17.40 -22.48 8.64
C LEU A 455 -17.49 -23.67 9.61
N PRO A 456 -18.06 -24.83 9.19
CA PRO A 456 -18.27 -26.01 10.06
C PRO A 456 -17.02 -26.52 10.76
N THR A 457 -15.86 -26.34 10.14
CA THR A 457 -14.57 -26.28 10.83
C THR A 457 -14.02 -24.85 10.66
N PRO A 458 -13.77 -24.10 11.75
CA PRO A 458 -13.14 -22.79 11.67
C PRO A 458 -11.77 -22.92 11.00
N LYS A 459 -11.63 -22.32 9.81
CA LYS A 459 -10.56 -22.68 8.85
C LYS A 459 -9.82 -21.44 8.36
N CYS A 460 -8.49 -21.54 8.28
CA CYS A 460 -7.67 -20.60 7.52
C CYS A 460 -7.97 -20.79 6.02
N ILE A 461 -8.56 -19.77 5.41
CA ILE A 461 -9.02 -19.78 4.01
C ILE A 461 -7.85 -19.57 3.06
N TRP A 462 -6.94 -18.67 3.46
CA TRP A 462 -5.77 -18.28 2.70
C TRP A 462 -4.65 -17.82 3.65
N LYS A 463 -3.41 -18.07 3.24
CA LYS A 463 -2.18 -17.66 3.91
C LYS A 463 -1.15 -17.27 2.83
N PRO A 464 -0.40 -16.16 2.98
CA PRO A 464 0.68 -15.83 2.05
C PRO A 464 1.70 -16.96 1.91
N ASN A 465 2.29 -17.07 0.73
CA ASN A 465 3.44 -17.93 0.50
C ASN A 465 4.63 -17.46 1.36
N PRO A 466 5.41 -18.37 1.97
CA PRO A 466 6.62 -17.98 2.68
C PRO A 466 7.56 -17.21 1.74
N PRO A 467 8.09 -16.04 2.14
CA PRO A 467 8.96 -15.27 1.27
C PRO A 467 10.27 -16.01 0.99
N PRO A 468 10.87 -15.87 -0.21
CA PRO A 468 12.20 -16.39 -0.51
C PRO A 468 13.22 -15.95 0.55
N LYS A 469 14.17 -16.82 0.90
CA LYS A 469 15.18 -16.54 1.95
C LYS A 469 15.83 -15.16 1.79
N ASP A 470 16.21 -14.83 0.56
CA ASP A 470 16.96 -13.62 0.22
C ASP A 470 16.07 -12.53 -0.44
N HIS A 471 14.75 -12.57 -0.23
CA HIS A 471 13.77 -11.62 -0.82
C HIS A 471 14.13 -10.14 -0.61
N LEU A 472 14.70 -9.76 0.54
CA LEU A 472 15.02 -8.37 0.86
C LEU A 472 16.11 -7.75 -0.01
N ILE A 473 17.01 -8.57 -0.58
CA ILE A 473 18.03 -8.12 -1.56
C ILE A 473 17.56 -8.26 -3.01
N TYR A 474 16.42 -8.94 -3.24
CA TYR A 474 15.70 -8.96 -4.51
C TYR A 474 14.41 -8.12 -4.40
N TYR A 475 14.57 -6.84 -4.04
CA TYR A 475 13.52 -5.81 -4.01
C TYR A 475 12.30 -6.08 -3.10
N GLY A 476 12.30 -7.16 -2.31
CA GLY A 476 11.15 -7.62 -1.53
C GLY A 476 10.21 -8.55 -2.31
N PHE A 477 10.66 -9.16 -3.41
CA PHE A 477 9.83 -9.99 -4.29
C PHE A 477 9.41 -11.33 -3.63
N SER A 478 8.18 -11.77 -3.92
CA SER A 478 7.76 -13.17 -3.74
C SER A 478 8.42 -14.06 -4.81
N THR A 479 8.33 -15.38 -4.66
CA THR A 479 8.75 -16.32 -5.71
C THR A 479 8.05 -16.00 -7.03
N PHE A 480 6.73 -15.75 -7.00
CA PHE A 480 5.95 -15.41 -8.18
C PHE A 480 6.42 -14.11 -8.84
N ALA A 481 6.71 -13.05 -8.05
CA ALA A 481 7.23 -11.80 -8.59
C ALA A 481 8.63 -11.94 -9.21
N MET A 482 9.51 -12.80 -8.66
CA MET A 482 10.79 -13.12 -9.29
C MET A 482 10.62 -13.84 -10.63
N GLU A 483 9.58 -14.65 -10.82
CA GLU A 483 9.32 -15.36 -12.08
C GLU A 483 8.85 -14.44 -13.23
N LEU A 484 8.29 -13.25 -12.96
CA LEU A 484 7.58 -12.46 -13.98
C LEU A 484 8.45 -11.94 -15.13
N ASN A 485 9.60 -11.33 -14.82
CA ASN A 485 10.48 -10.73 -15.83
C ASN A 485 11.49 -11.72 -16.43
N GLU A 486 11.35 -13.02 -16.13
CA GLU A 486 12.17 -14.07 -16.74
C GLU A 486 11.96 -14.13 -18.26
N LEU A 487 13.07 -14.15 -19.01
CA LEU A 487 13.08 -14.25 -20.47
C LEU A 487 13.96 -15.44 -20.87
N THR A 488 13.35 -16.58 -21.12
CA THR A 488 14.05 -17.76 -21.66
C THR A 488 14.31 -17.59 -23.17
N PRO A 489 15.33 -18.27 -23.73
CA PRO A 489 15.59 -18.25 -25.17
C PRO A 489 14.38 -18.67 -26.01
N ASP A 490 13.64 -19.68 -25.54
CA ASP A 490 12.49 -20.26 -26.25
C ASP A 490 11.22 -19.38 -26.18
N LEU A 491 11.08 -18.58 -25.11
CA LEU A 491 9.99 -17.60 -25.00
C LEU A 491 10.23 -16.39 -25.93
N LYS A 492 11.48 -15.92 -26.03
CA LYS A 492 11.84 -14.71 -26.78
C LYS A 492 11.26 -14.61 -28.22
N PRO A 493 11.30 -15.64 -29.09
CA PRO A 493 10.72 -15.56 -30.45
C PRO A 493 9.18 -15.58 -30.48
N LEU A 494 8.51 -15.93 -29.38
CA LEU A 494 7.05 -15.99 -29.29
C LEU A 494 6.42 -14.67 -28.83
N LEU A 495 7.20 -13.78 -28.23
CA LEU A 495 6.74 -12.50 -27.69
C LEU A 495 6.51 -11.46 -28.80
N PRO A 496 5.53 -10.54 -28.63
CA PRO A 496 5.54 -9.30 -29.41
C PRO A 496 6.73 -8.44 -28.98
N PRO A 497 7.31 -7.60 -29.86
CA PRO A 497 8.40 -6.70 -29.49
C PRO A 497 8.00 -5.65 -28.44
N THR A 498 6.71 -5.56 -28.12
CA THR A 498 6.13 -4.72 -27.06
C THR A 498 6.07 -5.41 -25.68
N ASP A 499 6.49 -6.67 -25.52
CA ASP A 499 6.48 -7.35 -24.21
C ASP A 499 7.50 -6.74 -23.24
N SER A 500 7.09 -6.47 -22.00
CA SER A 500 7.92 -5.85 -20.96
C SER A 500 9.20 -6.62 -20.60
N ARG A 501 9.34 -7.90 -20.96
CA ARG A 501 10.63 -8.63 -20.83
C ARG A 501 11.70 -8.12 -21.79
N LEU A 502 11.29 -7.53 -22.92
CA LEU A 502 12.15 -6.98 -23.96
C LEU A 502 12.48 -5.51 -23.73
N ARG A 503 11.78 -4.86 -22.78
CA ARG A 503 12.00 -3.46 -22.38
C ARG A 503 13.40 -3.29 -21.74
N PRO A 504 14.32 -2.53 -22.37
CA PRO A 504 15.75 -2.63 -22.04
C PRO A 504 16.18 -1.87 -20.79
N ASP A 505 15.55 -0.74 -20.42
CA ASP A 505 15.82 -0.03 -19.17
C ASP A 505 15.48 -0.89 -17.93
N GLN A 506 14.32 -1.56 -17.97
CA GLN A 506 13.91 -2.52 -16.95
C GLN A 506 14.89 -3.71 -16.84
N ARG A 507 15.35 -4.24 -17.98
CA ARG A 507 16.36 -5.32 -18.01
C ARG A 507 17.71 -4.87 -17.45
N MET A 508 18.18 -3.68 -17.83
CA MET A 508 19.45 -3.11 -17.34
C MET A 508 19.42 -2.94 -15.82
N LEU A 509 18.32 -2.49 -15.23
CA LEU A 509 18.18 -2.39 -13.77
C LEU A 509 18.24 -3.76 -13.09
N GLU A 510 17.61 -4.78 -13.69
CA GLU A 510 17.61 -6.16 -13.20
C GLU A 510 19.00 -6.83 -13.26
N GLU A 511 19.82 -6.43 -14.23
CA GLU A 511 21.24 -6.78 -14.37
C GLU A 511 22.18 -5.92 -13.50
N GLY A 512 21.64 -5.01 -12.69
CA GLY A 512 22.39 -4.13 -11.79
C GLY A 512 23.06 -2.93 -12.47
N LYS A 513 22.82 -2.72 -13.77
CA LYS A 513 23.41 -1.64 -14.59
C LYS A 513 22.64 -0.32 -14.42
N VAL A 514 22.54 0.17 -13.17
CA VAL A 514 21.65 1.27 -12.78
C VAL A 514 21.83 2.53 -13.65
N ALA A 515 23.07 2.91 -13.98
CA ALA A 515 23.35 4.10 -14.78
C ALA A 515 22.99 3.93 -16.27
N GLU A 516 23.14 2.73 -16.84
CA GLU A 516 22.67 2.41 -18.19
C GLU A 516 21.13 2.39 -18.23
N ALA A 517 20.51 1.82 -17.20
CA ALA A 517 19.07 1.77 -17.04
C ALA A 517 18.45 3.17 -17.00
N ASP A 518 19.01 4.10 -16.22
CA ASP A 518 18.49 5.47 -16.11
C ASP A 518 18.60 6.22 -17.44
N LYS A 519 19.75 6.12 -18.13
CA LYS A 519 19.93 6.69 -19.48
C LYS A 519 18.95 6.09 -20.49
N LYS A 520 18.78 4.76 -20.51
CA LYS A 520 17.88 4.11 -21.47
C LYS A 520 16.41 4.39 -21.14
N LYS A 521 16.06 4.58 -19.87
CA LYS A 521 14.73 5.02 -19.43
C LYS A 521 14.40 6.40 -20.01
N ASP A 522 15.34 7.34 -19.95
CA ASP A 522 15.13 8.69 -20.49
C ASP A 522 15.00 8.70 -22.02
N GLU A 523 15.79 7.87 -22.73
CA GLU A 523 15.62 7.63 -24.18
C GLU A 523 14.21 7.12 -24.53
N ILE A 524 13.70 6.15 -23.76
CA ILE A 524 12.37 5.54 -23.95
C ILE A 524 11.25 6.54 -23.64
N GLU A 525 11.40 7.31 -22.57
CA GLU A 525 10.44 8.34 -22.23
C GLU A 525 10.40 9.46 -23.28
N GLU A 526 11.53 9.86 -23.89
CA GLU A 526 11.52 10.81 -25.00
C GLU A 526 10.96 10.21 -26.30
N PHE A 527 11.29 8.96 -26.63
CA PHE A 527 10.70 8.28 -27.80
C PHE A 527 9.17 8.23 -27.71
N GLN A 528 8.62 7.97 -26.51
CA GLN A 528 7.19 8.08 -26.24
C GLN A 528 6.66 9.52 -26.34
N ARG A 529 7.43 10.54 -25.91
CA ARG A 529 7.05 11.96 -26.03
C ARG A 529 6.97 12.38 -27.50
N GLU A 530 7.95 12.05 -28.33
CA GLU A 530 7.94 12.34 -29.77
C GLU A 530 6.82 11.61 -30.52
N ARG A 531 6.66 10.30 -30.34
CA ARG A 531 5.57 9.54 -30.96
C ARG A 531 4.18 10.14 -30.64
N ARG A 532 4.00 10.71 -29.44
CA ARG A 532 2.76 11.42 -29.07
C ARG A 532 2.62 12.78 -29.76
N LYS A 533 3.71 13.56 -29.88
CA LYS A 533 3.73 14.81 -30.66
C LYS A 533 3.38 14.54 -32.13
N GLU A 534 3.86 13.44 -32.70
CA GLU A 534 3.51 13.01 -34.08
C GLU A 534 2.04 12.63 -34.24
N LEU A 535 1.49 11.80 -33.36
CA LEU A 535 0.06 11.42 -33.35
C LEU A 535 -0.82 12.68 -33.26
N SER A 536 -0.52 13.57 -32.32
CA SER A 536 -1.22 14.85 -32.15
C SER A 536 -1.15 15.75 -33.38
N LYS A 537 0.02 15.84 -34.05
CA LYS A 537 0.17 16.57 -35.33
C LYS A 537 -0.70 16.01 -36.48
N ARG A 538 -1.10 14.74 -36.42
CA ARG A 538 -2.00 14.10 -37.40
C ARG A 538 -3.48 14.12 -36.99
N GLY A 539 -3.80 14.60 -35.79
CA GLY A 539 -5.15 14.48 -35.21
C GLY A 539 -5.53 13.04 -34.85
N GLU A 540 -4.53 12.18 -34.62
CA GLU A 540 -4.71 10.76 -34.32
C GLU A 540 -4.54 10.50 -32.81
N ASP A 541 -5.42 9.66 -32.26
CA ASP A 541 -5.21 9.02 -30.95
C ASP A 541 -4.50 7.66 -31.09
N HIS A 542 -3.83 7.21 -30.03
CA HIS A 542 -3.38 5.83 -29.97
C HIS A 542 -4.56 4.88 -29.75
N VAL A 543 -4.78 3.98 -30.70
CA VAL A 543 -5.68 2.83 -30.56
C VAL A 543 -4.90 1.64 -29.96
N PRO A 544 -5.26 1.14 -28.76
CA PRO A 544 -4.66 -0.07 -28.20
C PRO A 544 -5.03 -1.31 -29.02
N ARG A 545 -4.13 -2.29 -29.03
CA ARG A 545 -4.14 -3.39 -30.01
C ARG A 545 -4.94 -4.60 -29.54
N PHE A 546 -4.98 -4.88 -28.24
CA PHE A 546 -5.54 -6.11 -27.67
C PHE A 546 -6.72 -5.86 -26.74
N PHE A 547 -6.97 -4.60 -26.39
CA PHE A 547 -8.10 -4.15 -25.59
C PHE A 547 -8.88 -3.05 -26.32
N LYS A 548 -10.21 -3.08 -26.19
CA LYS A 548 -11.12 -2.06 -26.73
C LYS A 548 -11.84 -1.35 -25.59
N LYS A 549 -12.06 -0.04 -25.77
CA LYS A 549 -12.89 0.76 -24.88
C LYS A 549 -14.35 0.33 -25.01
N ALA A 550 -15.04 0.19 -23.90
CA ALA A 550 -16.45 -0.19 -23.83
C ALA A 550 -17.17 0.56 -22.69
N LYS A 551 -18.48 0.40 -22.61
CA LYS A 551 -19.31 0.81 -21.48
C LYS A 551 -19.75 -0.43 -20.70
N ASP A 552 -19.76 -0.34 -19.38
CA ASP A 552 -20.39 -1.33 -18.52
C ASP A 552 -21.88 -1.03 -18.28
N SER A 553 -22.55 -1.85 -17.46
CA SER A 553 -23.95 -1.67 -17.07
C SER A 553 -24.25 -0.37 -16.30
N CYS A 554 -23.22 0.30 -15.78
CA CYS A 554 -23.30 1.54 -15.04
C CYS A 554 -22.89 2.77 -15.89
N GLY A 555 -22.63 2.57 -17.20
CA GLY A 555 -22.17 3.63 -18.11
C GLY A 555 -20.73 4.08 -17.88
N ARG A 556 -19.95 3.38 -17.05
CA ARG A 556 -18.53 3.67 -16.80
C ARG A 556 -17.72 3.25 -18.02
N ASP A 557 -16.67 4.02 -18.35
CA ASP A 557 -15.70 3.62 -19.37
C ASP A 557 -14.83 2.48 -18.83
N VAL A 558 -14.83 1.33 -19.48
CA VAL A 558 -14.01 0.15 -19.14
C VAL A 558 -13.19 -0.31 -20.35
N TRP A 559 -12.13 -1.08 -20.12
CA TRP A 559 -11.34 -1.71 -21.20
C TRP A 559 -11.49 -3.23 -21.16
N LEU A 560 -11.94 -3.82 -22.26
CA LEU A 560 -12.20 -5.25 -22.40
C LEU A 560 -11.31 -5.82 -23.50
N THR A 561 -10.83 -7.06 -23.34
CA THR A 561 -10.04 -7.70 -24.39
C THR A 561 -10.84 -7.83 -25.69
N ASN A 562 -10.16 -7.66 -26.84
CA ASN A 562 -10.71 -8.00 -28.14
C ASN A 562 -10.47 -9.49 -28.53
N ARG A 563 -9.82 -10.27 -27.64
CA ARG A 563 -9.44 -11.70 -27.77
C ARG A 563 -8.32 -12.02 -28.77
N THR A 564 -7.90 -11.07 -29.61
CA THR A 564 -6.93 -11.31 -30.70
C THR A 564 -5.50 -11.63 -30.26
N TYR A 565 -5.11 -11.40 -29.00
CA TYR A 565 -3.72 -11.59 -28.55
C TYR A 565 -3.23 -13.02 -28.75
N TRP A 566 -3.95 -14.00 -28.21
CA TRP A 566 -3.56 -15.41 -28.29
C TRP A 566 -3.70 -15.97 -29.71
N GLU A 567 -4.71 -15.52 -30.45
CA GLU A 567 -4.91 -15.82 -31.87
C GLU A 567 -3.68 -15.40 -32.68
N LEU A 568 -3.25 -14.13 -32.56
CA LEU A 568 -2.09 -13.58 -33.25
C LEU A 568 -0.75 -14.17 -32.78
N ARG A 569 -0.64 -14.53 -31.50
CA ARG A 569 0.53 -15.22 -30.93
C ARG A 569 0.71 -16.61 -31.55
N GLU A 570 -0.38 -17.34 -31.77
CA GLU A 570 -0.34 -18.67 -32.37
C GLU A 570 -0.20 -18.60 -33.90
N LYS A 571 -1.01 -17.76 -34.58
CA LYS A 571 -1.03 -17.63 -36.04
C LYS A 571 -1.33 -16.19 -36.48
N PRO A 572 -0.45 -15.53 -37.25
CA PRO A 572 0.78 -16.05 -37.85
C PRO A 572 2.00 -16.01 -36.91
N GLY A 573 1.83 -15.60 -35.64
CA GLY A 573 2.93 -15.31 -34.71
C GLY A 573 3.39 -13.85 -34.82
N PHE A 574 3.83 -13.26 -33.71
CA PHE A 574 4.11 -11.82 -33.67
C PHE A 574 5.25 -11.36 -34.59
N ALA A 575 6.20 -12.25 -34.95
CA ALA A 575 7.24 -11.96 -35.94
C ALA A 575 6.70 -11.72 -37.36
N HIS A 576 5.45 -12.11 -37.65
CA HIS A 576 4.85 -12.08 -38.99
C HIS A 576 3.70 -11.07 -39.12
N VAL A 577 3.62 -10.10 -38.21
CA VAL A 577 2.66 -8.98 -38.25
C VAL A 577 3.36 -7.65 -38.03
N ASN A 578 2.78 -6.57 -38.53
CA ASN A 578 3.22 -5.23 -38.17
C ASN A 578 3.07 -5.04 -36.64
N ASN A 579 4.13 -4.54 -36.01
CA ASN A 579 4.19 -4.30 -34.58
C ASN A 579 4.55 -2.84 -34.30
N LEU A 580 4.26 -2.41 -33.08
CA LEU A 580 4.60 -1.09 -32.58
C LEU A 580 6.04 -1.09 -32.02
N THR A 581 6.90 -0.22 -32.54
CA THR A 581 8.20 0.08 -31.94
C THR A 581 8.01 0.96 -30.69
N LEU A 582 8.77 0.71 -29.62
CA LEU A 582 8.65 1.40 -28.33
C LEU A 582 9.98 1.88 -27.73
N TRP A 583 11.13 1.36 -28.16
CA TRP A 583 12.44 1.56 -27.52
C TRP A 583 13.64 1.19 -28.43
#